data_AF-A0A923X9G7-F1
#
_entry.id   AF-A0A923X9G7-F1
#
_cell.length_a   1.000
_cell.length_b   1.000
_cell.length_c   1.000
_cell.angle_alpha   90.00
_cell.angle_beta   90.00
_cell.angle_gamma   90.00
#
_symmetry.space_group_name_H-M   'P 1'
#
loop_
_entity.id
_entity.type
_entity.pdbx_description
1 polymer ?
#
loop_
_entity_poly.entity_id
_entity_poly.type
_entity_poly.pdbx_seq_one_letter_code
_entity_poly.pdbx_strand_id
1 'polypeptide(L)'
;MTTTAITSDKYNNFESFEAKKLDVFIQLGKDLDEDVLSEMLYTYFQTTEETIQNFKAHFANKDFKSIAHLAHKLKSSSGQLGLQKLHQLCTDLENFVHSESSDNVELNVNKYLTLIFDETHLTTALLSNFLKAA
;
A
#
# COMPACT_ATOMS: atom_id res chain seq x y z
N MET A 1 -5.61 -14.82 -33.97
CA MET A 1 -5.30 -15.44 -32.67
C MET A 1 -3.84 -15.17 -32.40
N THR A 2 -3.54 -14.14 -31.61
CA THR A 2 -2.16 -13.77 -31.24
C THR A 2 -2.15 -13.52 -29.74
N THR A 3 -2.03 -14.62 -29.00
CA THR A 3 -1.44 -14.63 -27.67
C THR A 3 0.06 -14.59 -27.86
N THR A 4 0.76 -13.63 -27.25
CA THR A 4 2.07 -13.77 -26.56
C THR A 4 2.59 -12.36 -26.22
N ALA A 5 3.13 -12.22 -24.99
CA ALA A 5 3.92 -11.09 -24.44
C ALA A 5 3.21 -10.00 -23.61
N ILE A 6 2.45 -10.36 -22.57
CA ILE A 6 2.04 -9.40 -21.50
C ILE A 6 2.54 -9.81 -20.10
N THR A 7 3.43 -10.81 -19.95
CA THR A 7 3.67 -11.44 -18.64
C THR A 7 5.05 -11.30 -18.00
N SER A 8 6.07 -10.66 -18.61
CA SER A 8 7.41 -10.58 -17.97
C SER A 8 7.78 -9.23 -17.33
N ASP A 9 7.25 -8.10 -17.77
CA ASP A 9 7.77 -6.78 -17.33
C ASP A 9 7.01 -6.14 -16.16
N LYS A 10 5.79 -6.61 -15.82
CA LYS A 10 5.01 -6.06 -14.70
C LYS A 10 5.49 -6.48 -13.30
N TYR A 11 6.42 -7.43 -13.23
CA TYR A 11 6.88 -8.02 -11.96
C TYR A 11 8.36 -7.74 -11.65
N ASN A 12 9.08 -6.99 -12.51
CA ASN A 12 10.53 -6.75 -12.33
C ASN A 12 10.89 -5.60 -11.37
N ASN A 13 9.93 -5.03 -10.62
CA ASN A 13 10.19 -3.98 -9.62
C ASN A 13 9.98 -4.47 -8.17
N PHE A 14 10.43 -5.68 -7.83
CA PHE A 14 10.46 -6.19 -6.45
C PHE A 14 11.57 -5.58 -5.58
N GLU A 15 12.32 -4.58 -6.06
CA GLU A 15 13.38 -3.91 -5.30
C GLU A 15 12.89 -3.11 -4.06
N SER A 16 11.58 -3.05 -3.80
CA SER A 16 11.00 -2.20 -2.73
C SER A 16 10.30 -2.95 -1.59
N PHE A 17 10.47 -4.27 -1.49
CA PHE A 17 9.90 -5.08 -0.41
C PHE A 17 10.97 -5.63 0.54
N GLU A 18 10.92 -5.20 1.81
CA GLU A 18 11.82 -5.68 2.86
C GLU A 18 11.25 -6.92 3.57
N ALA A 19 11.34 -8.10 2.95
CA ALA A 19 10.82 -9.35 3.50
C ALA A 19 11.31 -9.65 4.94
N LYS A 20 12.52 -9.21 5.29
CA LYS A 20 13.09 -9.35 6.65
C LYS A 20 12.24 -8.72 7.75
N LYS A 21 11.40 -7.72 7.44
CA LYS A 21 10.47 -7.17 8.42
C LYS A 21 9.38 -8.16 8.79
N LEU A 22 8.98 -9.05 7.87
CA LEU A 22 8.01 -10.10 8.16
C LEU A 22 8.59 -11.24 9.00
N ASP A 23 9.89 -11.54 8.80
CA ASP A 23 10.59 -12.57 9.59
C ASP A 23 10.53 -12.28 11.11
N VAL A 24 10.49 -11.01 11.50
CA VAL A 24 10.33 -10.60 12.91
C VAL A 24 9.00 -11.08 13.48
N PHE A 25 7.90 -10.96 12.72
CA PHE A 25 6.58 -11.42 13.16
C PHE A 25 6.48 -12.95 13.16
N ILE A 26 7.13 -13.62 12.22
CA ILE A 26 7.24 -15.09 12.23
C ILE A 26 7.97 -15.56 13.49
N GLN A 27 9.10 -14.91 13.83
CA GLN A 27 9.86 -15.27 15.03
C GLN A 27 9.06 -14.99 16.31
N LEU A 28 8.37 -13.84 16.37
CA LEU A 28 7.49 -13.51 17.50
C LEU A 28 6.37 -14.55 17.67
N GLY A 29 5.74 -14.99 16.58
CA GLY A 29 4.73 -16.04 16.62
C GLY A 29 5.28 -17.36 17.15
N LYS A 30 6.51 -17.75 16.76
CA LYS A 30 7.19 -18.93 17.31
C LYS A 30 7.47 -18.80 18.81
N ASP A 31 7.88 -17.62 19.27
CA ASP A 31 8.19 -17.38 20.68
C ASP A 31 6.93 -17.39 21.56
N LEU A 32 5.77 -17.01 20.98
CA LEU A 32 4.47 -16.95 21.66
C LEU A 32 3.58 -18.19 21.48
N ASP A 33 3.96 -19.13 20.60
CA ASP A 33 3.12 -20.24 20.13
C ASP A 33 1.79 -19.76 19.51
N GLU A 34 1.85 -18.68 18.73
CA GLU A 34 0.71 -18.00 18.09
C GLU A 34 0.98 -17.66 16.61
N ASP A 35 -0.07 -17.52 15.79
CA ASP A 35 0.04 -17.09 14.38
C ASP A 35 -0.05 -15.57 14.22
N VAL A 36 0.95 -14.88 14.78
CA VAL A 36 1.01 -13.41 14.82
C VAL A 36 1.05 -12.79 13.42
N LEU A 37 1.73 -13.43 12.47
CA LEU A 37 1.86 -12.90 11.11
C LEU A 37 0.50 -12.89 10.40
N SER A 38 -0.27 -13.98 10.47
CA SER A 38 -1.60 -14.06 9.86
C SER A 38 -2.54 -12.99 10.42
N GLU A 39 -2.58 -12.83 11.75
CA GLU A 39 -3.46 -11.84 12.39
C GLU A 39 -3.10 -10.40 12.02
N MET A 40 -1.80 -10.09 11.97
CA MET A 40 -1.30 -8.79 11.55
C MET A 40 -1.68 -8.51 10.09
N LEU A 41 -1.44 -9.47 9.18
CA LEU A 41 -1.76 -9.32 7.76
C LEU A 41 -3.26 -9.23 7.52
N TYR A 42 -4.07 -9.99 8.25
CA TYR A 42 -5.53 -9.88 8.19
C TYR A 42 -6.00 -8.46 8.55
N THR A 43 -5.48 -7.90 9.65
CA THR A 43 -5.78 -6.53 10.07
C THR A 43 -5.31 -5.51 9.04
N TYR A 44 -4.12 -5.71 8.47
CA TYR A 44 -3.60 -4.86 7.41
C TYR A 44 -4.51 -4.87 6.17
N PHE A 45 -4.98 -6.05 5.73
CA PHE A 45 -5.86 -6.14 4.55
C PHE A 45 -7.19 -5.44 4.78
N GLN A 46 -7.83 -5.65 5.93
CA GLN A 46 -9.10 -4.99 6.28
C GLN A 46 -8.95 -3.47 6.31
N THR A 47 -7.95 -2.97 7.04
CA THR A 47 -7.70 -1.52 7.17
C THR A 47 -7.29 -0.87 5.85
N THR A 48 -6.54 -1.58 5.01
CA THR A 48 -6.15 -1.10 3.69
C THR A 48 -7.35 -1.04 2.76
N GLU A 49 -8.21 -2.06 2.72
CA GLU A 49 -9.43 -2.04 1.92
C GLU A 49 -10.33 -0.86 2.31
N GLU A 50 -10.58 -0.67 3.60
CA GLU A 50 -11.34 0.47 4.12
C GLU A 50 -10.72 1.82 3.69
N THR A 51 -9.39 1.94 3.83
CA THR A 51 -8.65 3.14 3.45
C THR A 51 -8.79 3.45 1.96
N ILE A 52 -8.75 2.44 1.09
CA ILE A 52 -8.93 2.60 -0.36
C ILE A 52 -10.34 3.08 -0.70
N GLN A 53 -11.38 2.56 -0.04
CA GLN A 53 -12.74 3.07 -0.23
C GLN A 53 -12.87 4.52 0.24
N ASN A 54 -12.27 4.86 1.38
CA ASN A 54 -12.29 6.22 1.89
C ASN A 54 -11.54 7.20 0.98
N PHE A 55 -10.40 6.80 0.39
CA PHE A 55 -9.72 7.62 -0.62
C PHE A 55 -10.65 7.99 -1.79
N LYS A 56 -11.38 7.02 -2.33
CA LYS A 56 -12.33 7.25 -3.44
C LYS A 56 -13.45 8.20 -3.01
N ALA A 57 -14.01 8.00 -1.82
CA ALA A 57 -15.09 8.84 -1.29
C ALA A 57 -14.63 10.29 -1.06
N HIS A 58 -13.49 10.50 -0.40
CA HIS A 58 -12.96 11.85 -0.18
C HIS A 58 -12.50 12.51 -1.47
N PHE A 59 -12.00 11.76 -2.45
CA PHE A 59 -11.63 12.30 -3.76
C PHE A 59 -12.85 12.83 -4.51
N ALA A 60 -13.95 12.06 -4.53
CA ALA A 60 -15.22 12.50 -5.13
C ALA A 60 -15.76 13.78 -4.47
N ASN A 61 -15.53 13.96 -3.17
CA ASN A 61 -15.93 15.14 -2.41
C ASN A 61 -14.89 16.28 -2.43
N LYS A 62 -13.78 16.12 -3.17
CA LYS A 62 -12.64 17.05 -3.20
C LYS A 62 -12.06 17.38 -1.81
N ASP A 63 -12.19 16.45 -0.87
CA ASP A 63 -11.68 16.57 0.49
C ASP A 63 -10.22 16.08 0.55
N PHE A 64 -9.33 16.89 -0.03
CA PHE A 64 -7.91 16.55 -0.13
C PHE A 64 -7.21 16.49 1.24
N LYS A 65 -7.71 17.24 2.23
CA LYS A 65 -7.17 17.18 3.59
C LYS A 65 -7.37 15.81 4.22
N SER A 66 -8.56 15.24 4.09
CA SER A 66 -8.82 13.87 4.56
C SER A 66 -8.02 12.84 3.77
N ILE A 67 -7.80 13.06 2.47
CA ILE A 67 -6.89 12.22 1.66
C ILE A 67 -5.47 12.24 2.22
N ALA A 68 -4.90 13.40 2.56
CA ALA A 68 -3.57 13.45 3.18
C ALA A 68 -3.51 12.69 4.50
N HIS A 69 -4.56 12.76 5.32
CA HIS A 69 -4.64 12.02 6.57
C HIS A 69 -4.71 10.49 6.35
N LEU A 70 -5.45 10.04 5.33
CA LEU A 70 -5.49 8.62 4.95
C LEU A 70 -4.14 8.14 4.39
N ALA A 71 -3.46 8.97 3.60
CA ALA A 71 -2.11 8.69 3.12
C ALA A 71 -1.12 8.51 4.27
N HIS A 72 -1.19 9.36 5.30
CA HIS A 72 -0.37 9.22 6.50
C HIS A 72 -0.59 7.88 7.24
N LYS A 73 -1.84 7.44 7.36
CA LYS A 73 -2.20 6.16 7.97
C LYS A 73 -1.63 4.99 7.18
N LEU A 74 -1.88 4.95 5.87
CA LEU A 74 -1.40 3.89 4.99
C LEU A 74 0.13 3.87 4.89
N LYS A 75 0.78 5.04 4.84
CA LYS A 75 2.24 5.19 4.92
C LYS A 75 2.81 4.42 6.12
N SER A 76 2.21 4.60 7.29
CA SER A 76 2.69 4.02 8.54
C SER A 76 2.57 2.50 8.54
N SER A 77 1.41 1.96 8.15
CA SER A 77 1.19 0.51 8.08
C SER A 77 2.05 -0.16 7.00
N SER A 78 2.15 0.44 5.81
CA SER A 78 3.02 -0.05 4.73
C SER A 78 4.50 -0.05 5.12
N GLY A 79 4.96 0.96 5.87
CA GLY A 79 6.34 1.03 6.35
C GLY A 79 6.68 -0.06 7.38
N GLN A 80 5.73 -0.44 8.23
CA GLN A 80 5.90 -1.54 9.19
C GLN A 80 6.07 -2.90 8.49
N LEU A 81 5.33 -3.12 7.40
CA LEU A 81 5.40 -4.34 6.58
C LEU A 81 6.54 -4.34 5.55
N GLY A 82 7.34 -3.28 5.47
CA GLY A 82 8.45 -3.20 4.52
C GLY A 82 8.01 -2.94 3.08
N LEU A 83 6.80 -2.41 2.85
CA LEU A 83 6.27 -2.05 1.53
C LEU A 83 6.75 -0.63 1.14
N GLN A 84 8.03 -0.49 0.82
CA GLN A 84 8.69 0.81 0.72
C GLN A 84 8.10 1.69 -0.38
N LYS A 85 7.73 1.11 -1.53
CA LYS A 85 7.14 1.89 -2.63
C LYS A 85 5.77 2.47 -2.25
N LEU A 86 4.91 1.67 -1.61
CA LEU A 86 3.62 2.15 -1.12
C LEU A 86 3.79 3.22 -0.03
N HIS A 87 4.76 3.02 0.87
CA HIS A 87 5.16 4.02 1.87
C HIS A 87 5.59 5.35 1.22
N GLN A 88 6.42 5.29 0.18
CA GLN A 88 6.90 6.48 -0.52
C GLN A 88 5.77 7.19 -1.27
N LEU A 89 4.94 6.46 -2.00
CA LEU A 89 3.78 7.04 -2.71
C LEU A 89 2.82 7.77 -1.76
N CYS A 90 2.58 7.20 -0.58
CA CYS A 90 1.76 7.85 0.44
C CYS A 90 2.44 9.10 1.03
N THR A 91 3.77 9.06 1.22
CA THR A 91 4.56 10.22 1.67
C THR A 91 4.49 11.36 0.65
N ASP A 92 4.62 11.04 -0.63
CA ASP A 92 4.58 12.02 -1.71
C ASP A 92 3.20 12.66 -1.84
N LEU A 93 2.12 11.86 -1.75
CA LEU A 93 0.75 12.38 -1.73
C LEU A 93 0.48 13.29 -0.53
N GLU A 94 0.89 12.87 0.67
CA GLU A 94 0.77 13.67 1.88
C GLU A 94 1.49 15.01 1.72
N ASN A 95 2.74 15.01 1.27
CA ASN A 95 3.53 16.22 1.06
C ASN A 95 2.94 17.11 -0.05
N PHE A 96 2.46 16.52 -1.13
CA PHE A 96 1.82 17.24 -2.23
C PHE A 96 0.61 18.04 -1.72
N VAL A 97 -0.32 17.39 -1.00
CA VAL A 97 -1.50 18.08 -0.48
C VAL A 97 -1.14 19.19 0.51
N HIS A 98 -0.11 19.02 1.33
CA HIS A 98 0.31 20.05 2.29
C HIS A 98 1.05 21.23 1.65
N SER A 99 1.69 21.02 0.50
CA SER A 99 2.52 22.05 -0.15
C SER A 99 1.81 22.80 -1.27
N GLU A 100 0.72 22.26 -1.83
CA GLU A 100 0.10 22.85 -3.02
C GLU A 100 -0.96 23.92 -2.74
N SER A 101 -0.84 25.02 -3.50
CA SER A 101 -1.83 26.09 -3.63
C SER A 101 -2.20 26.32 -5.11
N SER A 102 -2.16 25.28 -5.97
CA SER A 102 -2.28 25.42 -7.43
C SER A 102 -3.67 25.06 -7.99
N ASP A 103 -3.89 25.46 -9.25
CA ASP A 103 -5.10 25.20 -10.02
C ASP A 103 -5.28 23.72 -10.46
N ASN A 104 -4.38 22.80 -10.10
CA ASN A 104 -4.38 21.40 -10.57
C ASN A 104 -4.34 20.31 -9.47
N VAL A 105 -4.63 20.67 -8.21
CA VAL A 105 -4.62 19.73 -7.06
C VAL A 105 -5.36 18.44 -7.37
N GLU A 106 -6.57 18.53 -7.93
CA GLU A 106 -7.42 17.36 -8.22
C GLU A 106 -6.76 16.38 -9.20
N LEU A 107 -6.17 16.87 -10.29
CA LEU A 107 -5.51 16.03 -11.29
C LEU A 107 -4.30 15.30 -10.70
N ASN A 108 -3.49 15.99 -9.91
CA ASN A 108 -2.28 15.42 -9.33
C ASN A 108 -2.60 14.45 -8.18
N VAL A 109 -3.57 14.78 -7.32
CA VAL A 109 -4.09 13.82 -6.33
C VAL A 109 -4.59 12.56 -7.02
N ASN A 110 -5.35 12.67 -8.12
CA ASN A 110 -5.84 11.50 -8.85
C ASN A 110 -4.70 10.60 -9.37
N LYS A 111 -3.61 11.19 -9.86
CA LYS A 111 -2.42 10.43 -10.31
C LYS A 111 -1.80 9.65 -9.15
N TYR A 112 -1.60 10.29 -8.00
CA TYR A 112 -1.09 9.62 -6.81
C TYR A 112 -2.02 8.50 -6.33
N LEU A 113 -3.32 8.74 -6.27
CA LEU A 113 -4.29 7.71 -5.88
C LEU A 113 -4.27 6.52 -6.82
N THR A 114 -4.15 6.75 -8.13
CA THR A 114 -4.03 5.67 -9.12
C THR A 114 -2.79 4.81 -8.84
N LEU A 115 -1.62 5.44 -8.63
CA LEU A 115 -0.38 4.73 -8.31
C LEU A 115 -0.48 3.95 -6.99
N ILE A 116 -1.09 4.55 -5.96
CA ILE A 116 -1.32 3.91 -4.65
C ILE A 116 -2.24 2.69 -4.80
N PHE A 117 -3.30 2.77 -5.61
CA PHE A 117 -4.24 1.67 -5.80
C PHE A 117 -3.59 0.49 -6.52
N ASP A 118 -2.83 0.77 -7.58
CA ASP A 118 -2.08 -0.24 -8.30
C ASP A 118 -1.05 -0.92 -7.39
N GLU A 119 -0.29 -0.14 -6.63
CA GLU A 119 0.72 -0.68 -5.71
C GLU A 119 0.09 -1.48 -4.56
N THR A 120 -1.05 -1.01 -4.03
CA THR A 120 -1.82 -1.73 -3.01
C THR A 120 -2.28 -3.09 -3.51
N HIS A 121 -2.75 -3.16 -4.76
CA HIS A 121 -3.15 -4.42 -5.36
C HIS A 121 -1.96 -5.40 -5.49
N LEU A 122 -0.82 -4.91 -5.98
CA LEU A 122 0.39 -5.71 -6.13
C LEU A 122 0.92 -6.23 -4.79
N THR A 123 1.00 -5.35 -3.78
CA THR A 123 1.52 -5.70 -2.45
C THR A 123 0.58 -6.63 -1.69
N THR A 124 -0.73 -6.49 -1.84
CA THR A 124 -1.71 -7.44 -1.26
C THR A 124 -1.53 -8.84 -1.83
N ALA A 125 -1.33 -8.96 -3.16
CA ALA A 125 -1.05 -10.24 -3.80
C ALA A 125 0.29 -10.84 -3.33
N LEU A 126 1.32 -10.02 -3.19
CA LEU A 126 2.62 -10.43 -2.66
C LEU A 126 2.53 -10.99 -1.24
N LEU A 127 1.91 -10.24 -0.32
CA LEU A 127 1.75 -10.65 1.07
C LEU A 127 0.91 -11.92 1.20
N SER A 128 -0.14 -12.05 0.38
CA SER A 128 -0.95 -13.27 0.34
C SER A 128 -0.16 -14.49 -0.14
N ASN A 129 0.77 -14.31 -1.08
CA ASN A 129 1.64 -15.39 -1.55
C ASN A 129 2.72 -15.73 -0.52
N PHE A 130 3.28 -14.72 0.16
CA PHE A 130 4.22 -14.91 1.25
C PHE A 130 3.59 -15.73 2.38
N LEU A 131 2.37 -15.38 2.79
CA LEU A 131 1.66 -16.09 3.86
C LEU A 131 1.40 -17.57 3.53
N LYS A 132 1.19 -17.91 2.25
CA LYS A 132 1.02 -19.31 1.80
C LYS A 132 2.31 -20.11 1.77
N ALA A 133 3.46 -19.43 1.76
CA ALA A 133 4.78 -20.04 1.65
C ALA A 133 5.52 -20.11 2.99
N ALA A 134 5.10 -19.32 3.98
CA ALA A 134 5.57 -19.33 5.36
C ALA A 134 5.00 -20.54 6.13
#